data_AF-A0A1Q9S616-F1
#
_entry.id   AF-A0A1Q9S616-F1
#
_cell.length_a   1.000
_cell.length_b   1.000
_cell.length_c   1.000
_cell.angle_alpha   90.00
_cell.angle_beta   90.00
_cell.angle_gamma   90.00
#
_symmetry.space_group_name_H-M   'P 1'
#
loop_
_entity.id
_entity.type
_entity.pdbx_description
1 polymer ?
#
loop_
_entity_poly.entity_id
_entity_poly.type
_entity_poly.pdbx_seq_one_letter_code
_entity_poly.pdbx_strand_id
1 'polypeptide(L)' 'MGRDTDERVAELLVEQYRAEFDRTRVAWSGSTDPNTPGSYLRIDGPRLWIEFSNVGRFGNGDNHYHSVYRDKQADYMDQ' A
#
# COMPACT_ATOMS: atom_id res chain seq x y z
N MET A 1 -0.26 -8.05 20.39
CA MET A 1 0.04 -6.65 20.07
C MET A 1 1.49 -6.59 19.67
N GLY A 2 1.76 -6.22 18.41
CA GLY A 2 3.10 -6.23 17.83
C GLY A 2 4.00 -5.26 18.58
N ARG A 3 5.22 -5.70 18.87
CA ARG A 3 6.28 -4.81 19.32
C ARG A 3 6.57 -3.88 18.15
N ASP A 4 6.43 -2.58 18.33
CA ASP A 4 6.86 -1.60 17.32
C ASP A 4 8.26 -1.97 16.86
N THR A 5 8.46 -1.94 15.55
CA THR A 5 9.75 -2.23 14.93
C THR A 5 10.81 -1.33 15.56
N ASP A 6 11.90 -1.90 16.08
CA ASP A 6 13.06 -1.14 16.57
C ASP A 6 13.41 -0.06 15.52
N GLU A 7 13.60 1.19 15.93
CA GLU A 7 13.77 2.32 15.02
C GLU A 7 14.85 2.07 13.97
N ARG A 8 15.92 1.34 14.33
CA ARG A 8 16.99 0.96 13.39
C ARG A 8 16.49 0.02 12.30
N VAL A 9 15.59 -0.91 12.64
CA VAL A 9 14.99 -1.83 11.66
C VAL A 9 14.04 -1.06 10.74
N ALA A 10 13.29 -0.09 11.28
CA ALA A 10 12.43 0.77 10.46
C ALA A 10 13.26 1.59 9.46
N GLU A 11 14.37 2.19 9.89
CA GLU A 11 15.30 2.93 9.02
C GLU A 11 15.85 2.05 7.89
N LEU A 12 16.32 0.83 8.22
CA LEU A 12 16.84 -0.11 7.23
C LEU A 12 15.77 -0.52 6.19
N LEU A 13 14.52 -0.71 6.62
CA LEU A 13 13.43 -1.02 5.70
C LEU A 13 13.12 0.15 4.76
N VAL A 14 13.09 1.38 5.28
CA VAL A 14 12.87 2.59 4.47
C VAL A 14 13.98 2.77 3.43
N GLU A 15 15.25 2.59 3.83
CA GLU A 15 16.38 2.66 2.90
C GLU A 15 16.31 1.55 1.85
N GLN A 16 15.91 0.33 2.24
CA GLN A 16 15.68 -0.76 1.30
C GLN A 16 14.60 -0.39 0.27
N TYR A 17 13.46 0.16 0.68
CA TYR A 17 12.41 0.55 -0.27
C TYR A 17 12.87 1.63 -1.23
N ARG A 18 13.60 2.63 -0.74
CA ARG A 18 14.16 3.71 -1.57
C ARG A 18 15.12 3.18 -2.63
N ALA A 19 15.96 2.22 -2.28
CA ALA A 19 16.87 1.56 -3.21
C ALA A 19 16.15 0.76 -4.31
N GLU A 20 14.85 0.47 -4.15
CA GLU A 20 14.03 -0.30 -5.09
C GLU A 20 13.05 0.57 -5.91
N PHE A 21 13.12 1.91 -5.80
CA PHE A 21 12.20 2.81 -6.50
C PHE A 21 12.30 2.71 -8.03
N ASP A 22 13.48 2.39 -8.56
CA ASP A 22 13.71 2.16 -9.99
C ASP A 22 12.86 0.99 -10.56
N ARG A 23 12.50 0.04 -9.69
CA ARG A 23 11.69 -1.14 -9.98
C ARG A 23 10.27 -1.03 -9.41
N THR A 24 9.91 0.09 -8.81
CA THR A 24 8.57 0.33 -8.27
C THR A 24 7.68 0.95 -9.35
N ARG A 25 6.45 0.44 -9.46
CA ARG A 25 5.47 0.89 -10.45
C ARG A 25 4.26 1.51 -9.76
N VAL A 26 3.67 2.51 -10.41
CA VAL A 26 2.42 3.12 -10.01
C VAL A 26 1.36 2.75 -11.04
N ALA A 27 0.21 2.26 -10.57
CA ALA A 27 -0.92 1.90 -11.40
C ALA A 27 -2.22 2.45 -10.82
N TRP A 28 -3.14 2.79 -11.72
CA TRP A 28 -4.49 3.25 -11.39
C TRP A 28 -5.52 2.35 -12.08
N SER A 29 -6.69 2.22 -11.48
CA SER A 29 -7.87 1.61 -12.12
C SER A 29 -9.14 2.36 -11.71
N GLY A 30 -10.11 2.42 -12.61
CA GLY A 30 -11.34 3.20 -12.42
C GLY A 30 -11.12 4.68 -12.70
N SER A 31 -11.06 5.49 -11.63
CA SER A 31 -10.83 6.94 -11.70
C SER A 31 -9.50 7.30 -11.03
N THR A 32 -8.92 8.42 -11.45
CA THR A 32 -7.75 9.05 -10.80
C THR A 32 -8.16 10.08 -9.75
N ASP A 33 -9.46 10.43 -9.66
CA ASP A 33 -10.01 11.19 -8.54
C ASP A 33 -10.33 10.23 -7.38
N PRO A 34 -9.63 10.30 -6.23
CA PRO A 34 -9.84 9.38 -5.12
C PRO A 34 -11.27 9.42 -4.56
N ASN A 35 -12.03 10.50 -4.78
CA ASN A 35 -13.39 10.66 -4.30
C ASN A 35 -14.46 10.03 -5.20
N THR A 36 -14.06 9.43 -6.32
CA THR A 36 -14.96 8.65 -7.15
C THR A 36 -15.01 7.20 -6.65
N PRO A 37 -16.18 6.64 -6.28
CA PRO A 37 -16.30 5.22 -5.99
C PRO A 37 -15.81 4.35 -7.16
N GLY A 38 -15.04 3.31 -6.86
CA GLY A 38 -14.32 2.48 -7.83
C GLY A 38 -12.88 2.93 -8.11
N SER A 39 -12.41 4.02 -7.50
CA SER A 39 -11.01 4.47 -7.65
C SER A 39 -10.04 3.56 -6.93
N TYR A 40 -8.99 3.16 -7.63
CA TYR A 40 -7.94 2.29 -7.10
C TYR A 40 -6.56 2.79 -7.50
N LEU A 41 -5.63 2.82 -6.54
CA LEU A 41 -4.22 3.13 -6.71
C LEU A 41 -3.38 1.99 -6.13
N ARG A 42 -2.36 1.58 -6.87
CA ARG A 42 -1.34 0.67 -6.39
C ARG A 42 0.06 1.22 -6.64
N ILE A 43 0.89 1.20 -5.60
CA ILE A 43 2.33 1.35 -5.68
C ILE A 43 2.91 -0.03 -5.38
N ASP A 44 3.50 -0.65 -6.40
CA ASP A 44 3.97 -2.03 -6.34
C ASP A 44 5.47 -2.08 -6.66
N GLY A 45 6.27 -2.39 -5.65
CA GLY A 45 7.71 -2.63 -5.76
C GLY A 45 8.09 -4.07 -5.38
N PRO A 46 9.39 -4.41 -5.39
CA PRO A 46 9.87 -5.74 -5.00
C PRO A 46 9.48 -6.11 -3.56
N ARG A 47 9.66 -5.20 -2.59
CA ARG A 47 9.18 -5.38 -1.21
C ARG A 47 7.96 -4.51 -0.88
N LEU A 48 7.99 -3.24 -1.26
CA LEU A 48 6.93 -2.28 -0.91
C LEU A 48 5.64 -2.55 -1.69
N TRP A 49 4.52 -2.71 -0.99
CA TRP A 49 3.16 -2.63 -1.54
C TRP A 49 2.39 -1.57 -0.76
N ILE A 50 1.96 -0.52 -1.45
CA ILE A 50 0.92 0.40 -0.95
C ILE A 50 -0.29 0.32 -1.88
N GLU A 51 -1.47 0.14 -1.30
CA GLU A 51 -2.73 0.13 -2.03
C GLU A 51 -3.72 1.08 -1.39
N PHE A 52 -4.48 1.75 -2.24
CA PHE A 52 -5.64 2.55 -1.88
C PHE A 52 -6.83 2.15 -2.75
N SER A 53 -8.00 2.06 -2.14
CA SER A 53 -9.25 1.73 -2.83
C SER A 53 -10.40 2.51 -2.23
N ASN A 54 -11.20 3.15 -3.07
CA ASN A 54 -12.50 3.68 -2.69
C ASN A 54 -13.57 2.74 -3.24
N VAL A 55 -14.07 1.79 -2.44
CA VAL A 55 -15.05 0.80 -2.91
C VAL A 55 -16.49 1.33 -2.88
N GLY A 56 -16.70 2.53 -2.34
CA GLY A 56 -18.03 3.03 -1.99
C GLY A 56 -18.63 2.26 -0.81
N ARG A 57 -19.42 2.94 0.02
CA ARG A 57 -20.14 2.31 1.12
C ARG A 57 -21.33 1.53 0.55
N PHE A 58 -21.47 0.30 1.02
CA PHE A 58 -22.57 -0.57 0.60
C PHE A 58 -23.92 0.08 0.90
N GLY A 59 -24.78 0.20 -0.12
CA GLY A 59 -26.16 0.65 0.00
C GLY A 59 -26.43 2.14 -0.25
N ASN A 60 -25.40 3.01 -0.28
CA ASN A 60 -25.62 4.44 -0.55
C ASN A 60 -24.56 5.11 -1.45
N GLY A 61 -23.45 4.43 -1.76
CA GLY A 61 -22.46 4.94 -2.71
C GLY A 61 -21.57 6.07 -2.18
N ASP A 62 -21.67 6.41 -0.89
CA ASP A 62 -20.75 7.33 -0.22
C ASP A 62 -19.32 6.80 -0.28
N ASN A 63 -18.32 7.66 -0.18
CA ASN A 63 -16.93 7.21 -0.17
C ASN A 63 -16.62 6.28 1.01
N HIS A 64 -15.88 5.21 0.72
CA HIS A 64 -15.40 4.25 1.72
C HIS A 64 -13.97 3.86 1.38
N TYR A 65 -13.03 4.56 2.00
CA TYR A 65 -11.61 4.41 1.71
C TYR A 65 -11.01 3.25 2.48
N HIS A 66 -10.31 2.39 1.75
CA HIS A 66 -9.42 1.37 2.28
C HIS A 66 -8.00 1.70 1.84
N SER A 67 -7.05 1.46 2.73
CA SER A 67 -5.64 1.47 2.36
C SER A 67 -4.91 0.36 3.10
N VAL A 68 -3.83 -0.10 2.49
CA VAL A 68 -2.93 -1.07 3.10
C VAL A 68 -1.50 -0.73 2.71
N TYR A 69 -0.60 -0.94 3.66
CA TYR A 69 0.83 -0.98 3.47
C TYR A 69 1.31 -2.38 3.84
N ARG A 70 2.18 -2.97 3.02
CA ARG A 70 2.79 -4.29 3.24
C ARG A 70 4.26 -4.26 2.83
N ASP A 71 5.10 -4.95 3.58
CA ASP A 71 6.36 -5.49 3.07
C ASP A 71 6.11 -6.94 2.62
N LYS A 72 6.23 -7.22 1.32
CA LYS A 72 5.94 -8.54 0.74
C LYS A 72 6.80 -9.67 1.34
N GLN A 73 7.94 -9.37 1.94
CA GLN A 73 8.82 -10.34 2.59
C GLN A 73 8.61 -10.40 4.10
N ALA A 74 8.43 -9.25 4.76
CA ALA A 74 8.32 -9.20 6.22
C ALA A 74 6.91 -9.50 6.74
N ASP A 75 5.85 -9.18 5.97
CA ASP A 75 4.46 -9.40 6.42
C ASP A 75 3.99 -10.84 6.29
N TYR A 76 4.58 -11.62 5.37
CA TYR A 76 4.17 -12.99 5.13
C TYR A 76 4.99 -14.03 5.89
N MET A 77 6.19 -13.66 6.40
CA MET A 77 7.24 -14.57 6.83
C MET A 77 7.55 -15.65 5.76
N ASP A 78 8.81 -15.85 5.44
CA ASP A 78 9.20 -16.98 4.59
C ASP A 78 8.75 -18.29 5.29
N GLN A 79 8.16 -19.20 4.52
CA GLN A 79 7.85 -20.57 4.94
C GLN A 79 9.13 -21.40 5.02
#